data_AF-A0A6A5BMY4-F1
#
_entry.id   AF-A0A6A5BMY4-F1
#
_cell.length_a   1.000
_cell.length_b   1.000
_cell.length_c   1.000
_cell.angle_alpha   90.00
_cell.angle_beta   90.00
_cell.angle_gamma   90.00
#
_symmetry.space_group_name_H-M   'P 1'
#
loop_
_entity.id
_entity.type
_entity.pdbx_description
1 polymer ?
#
loop_
_entity_poly.entity_id
_entity_poly.type
_entity_poly.pdbx_seq_one_letter_code
_entity_poly.pdbx_strand_id
1 'polypeptide(L)'
;MSSQRSPLKQMKQHNTNDVSKDVAIFSQWINSRLKENPQTSHLSVTNLFQDVKSGVILCNLYKILSQDSSFTYNQTPKTDFHMMDNLQKVINQMNDYLEFQNANSIKYSAETIFHQSETHVLGLLWQFILRFDIKEISEDGRSGEEALLYWCQKQTKNYYPFVNIVDFGKSFQDGLAFCALLHNYQPQWIDFKAQTELEDPKKTLELSFDLAEKYLNIPKSLNANDLLGTSVIDERIVMTYVSNFWKLMSPISRNRKDKKKHVVDESSVNSSFKSPRTFFSKKRQTHSVSPTFSFRSFIEVGLGVSDVRIDYKNQFILVTDYEHNRINIYDLESKEFKASFETPSTPRYIAVHYDGLDSSQHGNEMNVTSPRNGSTNGSGGNTFVIVSLSDDTVRKYQLNLEAIKKNATDEIATCVWICGTKGRYFNQFDIPLGVAVHQGLVYVCDFENNRIQVLDAMSGEFKAQFGRYGQSKGQFYGPHDIDIDSNGNLVVAECWNNRVQVLSNTDGSHLDFANGNVEILHPRGVTVDRTSGNVIVSEYSTHKIHTFSSDGNLLSTFEGDQQNFPYGMCVNEWAGELFVADYGYGRIQIYK
;
A
#
# COMPACT_ATOMS: atom_id res chain seq x y z
N MET A 1 -13.93 -1.15 25.67
CA MET A 1 -13.52 -2.46 26.21
C MET A 1 -14.66 -3.46 26.01
N SER A 2 -14.88 -3.93 24.78
CA SER A 2 -15.62 -5.17 24.55
C SER A 2 -14.59 -6.30 24.58
N SER A 3 -14.78 -7.25 25.50
CA SER A 3 -13.89 -8.41 25.59
C SER A 3 -13.99 -9.22 24.29
N GLN A 4 -12.93 -9.25 23.47
CA GLN A 4 -12.81 -10.20 22.37
C GLN A 4 -12.81 -11.61 22.96
N ARG A 5 -14.00 -12.19 23.12
CA ARG A 5 -14.14 -13.63 23.37
C ARG A 5 -13.69 -14.34 22.10
N SER A 6 -12.88 -15.38 22.28
CA SER A 6 -12.35 -16.13 21.15
C SER A 6 -13.50 -16.71 20.30
N PRO A 7 -13.48 -16.61 18.95
CA PRO A 7 -14.51 -17.13 18.06
C PRO A 7 -14.98 -18.55 18.40
N LEU A 8 -14.05 -19.45 18.74
CA LEU A 8 -14.37 -20.82 19.19
C LEU A 8 -15.15 -20.87 20.51
N LYS A 9 -14.93 -19.93 21.44
CA LYS A 9 -15.70 -19.82 22.70
C LYS A 9 -17.10 -19.25 22.47
N GLN A 10 -17.27 -18.34 21.52
CA GLN A 10 -18.60 -17.86 21.11
C GLN A 10 -19.40 -19.00 20.47
N MET A 11 -18.76 -19.81 19.61
CA MET A 11 -19.44 -20.91 18.90
C MET A 11 -19.76 -22.13 19.76
N LYS A 12 -19.02 -22.35 20.86
CA LYS A 12 -19.35 -23.38 21.86
C LYS A 12 -20.62 -23.07 22.67
N GLN A 13 -21.16 -21.86 22.58
CA GLN A 13 -22.39 -21.43 23.27
C GLN A 13 -23.64 -21.44 22.38
N HIS A 14 -23.52 -21.83 21.09
CA HIS A 14 -24.64 -21.82 20.14
C HIS A 14 -25.50 -23.08 20.19
N ASN A 15 -26.83 -22.89 20.16
CA ASN A 15 -27.81 -23.96 19.97
C ASN A 15 -27.87 -24.40 18.50
N THR A 16 -28.42 -25.58 18.22
CA THR A 16 -28.57 -26.15 16.87
C THR A 16 -29.31 -25.23 15.87
N ASN A 17 -30.25 -24.42 16.35
CA ASN A 17 -30.97 -23.43 15.52
C ASN A 17 -30.09 -22.26 15.06
N ASP A 18 -29.03 -21.89 15.81
CA ASP A 18 -28.11 -20.82 15.42
C ASP A 18 -27.12 -21.29 14.35
N VAL A 19 -26.70 -22.57 14.41
CA VAL A 19 -25.82 -23.19 13.41
C VAL A 19 -26.47 -23.15 12.02
N SER A 20 -27.77 -23.47 11.93
CA SER A 20 -28.49 -23.45 10.64
C SER A 20 -28.53 -22.06 10.00
N LYS A 21 -28.51 -20.98 10.80
CA LYS A 21 -28.51 -19.59 10.29
C LYS A 21 -27.13 -19.22 9.73
N ASP A 22 -26.07 -19.50 10.50
CA ASP A 22 -24.68 -19.30 10.07
C ASP A 22 -24.38 -20.05 8.77
N VAL A 23 -24.87 -21.29 8.65
CA VAL A 23 -24.68 -22.13 7.45
C VAL A 23 -25.30 -21.47 6.21
N ALA A 24 -26.53 -20.97 6.30
CA ALA A 24 -27.21 -20.35 5.15
C ALA A 24 -26.46 -19.11 4.66
N ILE A 25 -26.11 -18.21 5.59
CA ILE A 25 -25.45 -16.93 5.27
C ILE A 25 -24.04 -17.15 4.75
N PHE A 26 -23.25 -18.01 5.39
CA PHE A 26 -21.88 -18.28 4.93
C PHE A 26 -21.86 -19.03 3.60
N SER A 27 -22.79 -19.96 3.37
CA SER A 27 -22.91 -20.65 2.08
C SER A 27 -23.23 -19.68 0.95
N GLN A 28 -24.17 -18.76 1.17
CA GLN A 28 -24.53 -17.76 0.17
C GLN A 28 -23.41 -16.76 -0.06
N TRP A 29 -22.70 -16.36 1.00
CA TRP A 29 -21.51 -15.53 0.90
C TRP A 29 -20.43 -16.20 0.04
N ILE A 30 -20.10 -17.46 0.29
CA ILE A 30 -19.14 -18.23 -0.54
C ILE A 30 -19.62 -18.27 -1.99
N ASN A 31 -20.89 -18.63 -2.22
CA ASN A 31 -21.46 -18.73 -3.56
C ASN A 31 -21.41 -17.38 -4.30
N SER A 32 -21.62 -16.27 -3.61
CA SER A 32 -21.46 -14.94 -4.20
C SER A 32 -20.02 -14.70 -4.66
N ARG A 33 -19.02 -15.08 -3.86
CA ARG A 33 -17.59 -14.91 -4.20
C ARG A 33 -17.14 -15.81 -5.33
N LEU A 34 -17.57 -17.08 -5.34
CA LEU A 34 -17.24 -18.03 -6.40
C LEU A 34 -17.80 -17.60 -7.76
N LYS A 35 -18.97 -16.94 -7.77
CA LYS A 35 -19.59 -16.39 -8.99
C LYS A 35 -18.88 -15.16 -9.56
N GLU A 36 -18.07 -14.45 -8.77
CA GLU A 36 -17.32 -13.28 -9.26
C GLU A 36 -16.20 -13.64 -10.25
N ASN A 37 -15.76 -14.90 -10.28
CA ASN A 37 -14.72 -15.38 -11.17
C ASN A 37 -15.26 -16.47 -12.12
N PRO A 38 -15.19 -16.28 -13.46
CA PRO A 38 -15.66 -17.27 -14.44
C PRO A 38 -15.07 -18.67 -14.24
N GLN A 39 -13.81 -18.77 -13.79
CA GLN A 39 -13.13 -20.05 -13.60
C GLN A 39 -13.70 -20.87 -12.43
N THR A 40 -14.35 -20.24 -11.46
CA THR A 40 -14.96 -20.90 -10.29
C THR A 40 -16.48 -20.89 -10.32
N SER A 41 -17.08 -20.36 -11.39
CA SER A 41 -18.54 -20.24 -11.54
C SER A 41 -19.28 -21.59 -11.55
N HIS A 42 -18.58 -22.67 -11.86
CA HIS A 42 -19.09 -24.05 -11.81
C HIS A 42 -19.11 -24.65 -10.40
N LEU A 43 -18.42 -24.02 -9.45
CA LEU A 43 -18.41 -24.45 -8.05
C LEU A 43 -19.55 -23.77 -7.29
N SER A 44 -20.24 -24.54 -6.47
CA SER A 44 -21.28 -24.03 -5.58
C SER A 44 -21.33 -24.84 -4.30
N VAL A 45 -21.57 -24.15 -3.18
CA VAL A 45 -21.86 -24.75 -1.89
C VAL A 45 -23.35 -25.01 -1.78
N THR A 46 -23.71 -26.27 -1.57
CA THR A 46 -25.06 -26.78 -1.30
C THR A 46 -25.15 -27.45 0.07
N ASN A 47 -24.09 -28.15 0.47
CA ASN A 47 -23.89 -28.67 1.82
C ASN A 47 -22.54 -28.17 2.33
N LEU A 48 -22.58 -27.11 3.15
CA LEU A 48 -21.38 -26.37 3.57
C LEU A 48 -20.25 -27.26 4.09
N PHE A 49 -20.56 -28.21 4.97
CA PHE A 49 -19.55 -29.03 5.63
C PHE A 49 -18.96 -30.10 4.70
N GLN A 50 -19.78 -30.68 3.82
CA GLN A 50 -19.30 -31.65 2.85
C GLN A 50 -18.49 -30.99 1.73
N ASP A 51 -18.96 -29.86 1.22
CA ASP A 51 -18.40 -29.22 0.02
C ASP A 51 -17.02 -28.58 0.29
N VAL A 52 -16.77 -28.11 1.51
CA VAL A 52 -15.46 -27.55 1.90
C VAL A 52 -14.42 -28.63 2.26
N LYS A 53 -14.84 -29.88 2.49
CA LYS A 53 -13.97 -30.98 2.95
C LYS A 53 -12.76 -31.21 2.04
N SER A 54 -12.92 -31.06 0.74
CA SER A 54 -11.85 -31.28 -0.25
C SER A 54 -10.74 -30.20 -0.22
N GLY A 55 -10.99 -29.09 0.47
CA GLY A 55 -10.17 -27.88 0.46
C GLY A 55 -10.27 -27.06 -0.82
N VAL A 56 -10.86 -27.58 -1.91
CA VAL A 56 -10.93 -26.88 -3.20
C VAL A 56 -11.71 -25.57 -3.10
N ILE A 57 -12.85 -25.56 -2.42
CA ILE A 57 -13.67 -24.36 -2.24
C ILE A 57 -12.91 -23.32 -1.41
N LEU A 58 -12.33 -23.73 -0.27
CA LEU A 58 -11.59 -22.82 0.60
C LEU A 58 -10.34 -22.25 -0.08
N CYS A 59 -9.62 -23.07 -0.85
CA CYS A 59 -8.48 -22.64 -1.64
C CYS A 59 -8.85 -21.63 -2.73
N ASN A 60 -9.93 -21.89 -3.47
CA ASN A 60 -10.45 -20.93 -4.46
C ASN A 60 -10.94 -19.64 -3.80
N LEU A 61 -11.66 -19.77 -2.70
CA LEU A 61 -12.14 -18.63 -1.93
C LEU A 61 -10.98 -17.76 -1.45
N TYR A 62 -9.94 -18.36 -0.86
CA TYR A 62 -8.71 -17.66 -0.50
C TYR A 62 -8.09 -16.98 -1.70
N LYS A 63 -7.87 -17.71 -2.79
CA LYS A 63 -7.26 -17.18 -4.03
C LYS A 63 -8.02 -15.99 -4.62
N ILE A 64 -9.36 -16.03 -4.60
CA ILE A 64 -10.21 -14.93 -5.07
C ILE A 64 -10.09 -13.73 -4.13
N LEU A 65 -10.20 -13.95 -2.83
CA LEU A 65 -10.26 -12.87 -1.84
C LEU A 65 -8.90 -12.21 -1.59
N SER A 66 -7.81 -12.98 -1.53
CA SER A 66 -6.45 -12.47 -1.36
C SER A 66 -5.85 -11.91 -2.64
N GLN A 67 -6.45 -12.22 -3.80
CA GLN A 67 -5.90 -11.95 -5.13
C GLN A 67 -4.49 -12.57 -5.33
N ASP A 68 -4.17 -13.61 -4.56
CA ASP A 68 -2.90 -14.32 -4.62
C ASP A 68 -2.92 -15.35 -5.76
N SER A 69 -2.50 -14.92 -6.95
CA SER A 69 -2.38 -15.81 -8.11
C SER A 69 -1.35 -16.93 -7.90
N SER A 70 -0.39 -16.75 -7.00
CA SER A 70 0.69 -17.70 -6.69
C SER A 70 0.25 -18.84 -5.77
N PHE A 71 -0.89 -18.70 -5.08
CA PHE A 71 -1.46 -19.77 -4.27
C PHE A 71 -1.85 -20.97 -5.15
N THR A 72 -1.15 -22.09 -4.95
CA THR A 72 -1.34 -23.34 -5.70
C THR A 72 -1.85 -24.45 -4.79
N TYR A 73 -2.73 -25.29 -5.34
CA TYR A 73 -3.35 -26.40 -4.64
C TYR A 73 -3.85 -27.43 -5.67
N ASN A 74 -4.20 -28.64 -5.22
CA ASN A 74 -4.74 -29.69 -6.08
C ASN A 74 -6.22 -29.40 -6.41
N GLN A 75 -6.53 -29.07 -7.66
CA GLN A 75 -7.90 -28.77 -8.10
C GLN A 75 -8.81 -30.01 -8.19
N THR A 76 -8.23 -31.20 -8.29
CA THR A 76 -8.96 -32.47 -8.41
C THR A 76 -8.42 -33.49 -7.39
N PRO A 77 -8.60 -33.25 -6.08
CA PRO A 77 -8.04 -34.13 -5.06
C PRO A 77 -8.77 -35.49 -5.07
N LYS A 78 -8.02 -36.56 -5.37
CA LYS A 78 -8.57 -37.93 -5.48
C LYS A 78 -8.47 -38.76 -4.21
N THR A 79 -7.62 -38.35 -3.26
CA THR A 79 -7.32 -39.10 -2.04
C THR A 79 -7.46 -38.19 -0.83
N ASP A 80 -7.71 -38.79 0.33
CA ASP A 80 -7.78 -38.06 1.60
C ASP A 80 -6.51 -37.24 1.86
N PHE A 81 -5.34 -37.78 1.49
CA PHE A 81 -4.07 -37.05 1.54
C PHE A 81 -4.09 -35.76 0.71
N HIS A 82 -4.57 -35.79 -0.53
CA HIS A 82 -4.67 -34.59 -1.37
C HIS A 82 -5.65 -33.55 -0.79
N MET A 83 -6.77 -34.01 -0.21
CA MET A 83 -7.74 -33.13 0.43
C MET A 83 -7.13 -32.47 1.68
N MET A 84 -6.43 -33.25 2.51
CA MET A 84 -5.71 -32.76 3.68
C MET A 84 -4.61 -31.76 3.31
N ASP A 85 -3.83 -32.01 2.26
CA ASP A 85 -2.79 -31.09 1.78
C ASP A 85 -3.39 -29.74 1.33
N ASN A 86 -4.50 -29.76 0.58
CA ASN A 86 -5.23 -28.55 0.21
C ASN A 86 -5.69 -27.76 1.44
N LEU A 87 -6.32 -28.44 2.39
CA LEU A 87 -6.79 -27.83 3.63
C LEU A 87 -5.63 -27.24 4.45
N GLN A 88 -4.52 -27.96 4.56
CA GLN A 88 -3.34 -27.48 5.29
C GLN A 88 -2.76 -26.21 4.68
N LYS A 89 -2.68 -26.14 3.34
CA LYS A 89 -2.19 -24.96 2.62
C LYS A 89 -3.02 -23.72 2.93
N VAL A 90 -4.35 -23.81 2.80
CA VAL A 90 -5.22 -22.65 3.06
C VAL A 90 -5.28 -22.28 4.54
N ILE A 91 -5.25 -23.29 5.44
CA ILE A 91 -5.28 -23.05 6.88
C ILE A 91 -3.99 -22.41 7.37
N ASN A 92 -2.82 -22.78 6.83
CA ASN A 92 -1.57 -22.11 7.17
C ASN A 92 -1.64 -20.61 6.84
N GLN A 93 -2.11 -20.26 5.63
CA GLN A 93 -2.26 -18.85 5.23
C GLN A 93 -3.20 -18.05 6.14
N MET A 94 -4.22 -18.71 6.70
CA MET A 94 -5.14 -18.08 7.65
C MET A 94 -4.58 -18.04 9.06
N ASN A 95 -3.92 -19.10 9.54
CA ASN A 95 -3.30 -19.14 10.87
C ASN A 95 -2.15 -18.13 10.97
N ASP A 96 -1.29 -18.02 9.95
CA ASP A 96 -0.20 -17.05 9.89
C ASP A 96 -0.75 -15.61 10.04
N TYR A 97 -1.89 -15.34 9.40
CA TYR A 97 -2.62 -14.08 9.57
C TYR A 97 -3.18 -13.88 10.98
N LEU A 98 -3.78 -14.90 11.59
CA LEU A 98 -4.36 -14.79 12.92
C LEU A 98 -3.29 -14.61 14.01
N GLU A 99 -2.15 -15.27 13.87
CA GLU A 99 -0.97 -15.09 14.72
C GLU A 99 -0.43 -13.67 14.66
N PHE A 100 -0.41 -13.08 13.46
CA PHE A 100 -0.05 -11.68 13.28
C PHE A 100 -1.00 -10.70 13.98
N GLN A 101 -2.29 -11.04 14.10
CA GLN A 101 -3.33 -10.14 14.64
C GLN A 101 -3.55 -10.25 16.16
N ASN A 102 -3.14 -11.34 16.83
CA ASN A 102 -3.36 -11.55 18.26
C ASN A 102 -2.33 -12.52 18.89
N ALA A 103 -1.69 -12.12 20.00
CA ALA A 103 -0.71 -12.94 20.75
C ALA A 103 -1.29 -14.17 21.49
N ASN A 104 -2.61 -14.38 21.45
CA ASN A 104 -3.29 -15.56 21.99
C ASN A 104 -4.03 -16.29 20.85
N SER A 105 -3.28 -17.14 20.13
CA SER A 105 -3.69 -17.69 18.84
C SER A 105 -4.75 -18.81 18.97
N ILE A 106 -5.93 -18.58 18.36
CA ILE A 106 -6.78 -19.67 17.89
C ILE A 106 -6.12 -20.23 16.63
N LYS A 107 -5.67 -21.47 16.68
CA LYS A 107 -5.20 -22.20 15.50
C LYS A 107 -6.29 -23.13 14.99
N TYR A 108 -6.54 -23.08 13.69
CA TYR A 108 -7.37 -24.08 13.01
C TYR A 108 -6.49 -25.24 12.56
N SER A 109 -7.04 -26.45 12.56
CA SER A 109 -6.36 -27.66 12.07
C SER A 109 -7.08 -28.20 10.84
N ALA A 110 -6.33 -28.61 9.82
CA ALA A 110 -6.87 -29.25 8.63
C ALA A 110 -7.69 -30.49 8.96
N GLU A 111 -7.31 -31.23 10.00
CA GLU A 111 -8.01 -32.43 10.46
C GLU A 111 -9.44 -32.10 10.92
N THR A 112 -9.62 -31.00 11.65
CA THR A 112 -10.94 -30.59 12.15
C THR A 112 -11.90 -30.18 11.03
N ILE A 113 -11.37 -29.61 9.94
CA ILE A 113 -12.16 -29.25 8.76
C ILE A 113 -12.46 -30.49 7.92
N PHE A 114 -11.49 -31.39 7.76
CA PHE A 114 -11.64 -32.64 7.02
C PHE A 114 -12.70 -33.57 7.68
N HIS A 115 -12.76 -33.58 9.01
CA HIS A 115 -13.79 -34.27 9.79
C HIS A 115 -15.08 -33.46 9.97
N GLN A 116 -15.23 -32.34 9.25
CA GLN A 116 -16.49 -31.59 9.15
C GLN A 116 -16.99 -31.05 10.49
N SER A 117 -16.07 -30.64 11.37
CA SER A 117 -16.45 -30.02 12.63
C SER A 117 -17.14 -28.69 12.38
N GLU A 118 -18.45 -28.62 12.64
CA GLU A 118 -19.29 -27.45 12.36
C GLU A 118 -18.70 -26.17 12.96
N THR A 119 -18.30 -26.23 14.23
CA THR A 119 -17.69 -25.12 14.97
C THR A 119 -16.40 -24.60 14.31
N HIS A 120 -15.53 -25.51 13.83
CA HIS A 120 -14.26 -25.12 13.24
C HIS A 120 -14.43 -24.62 11.81
N VAL A 121 -15.33 -25.22 11.03
CA VAL A 121 -15.66 -24.77 9.67
C VAL A 121 -16.25 -23.37 9.70
N LEU A 122 -17.32 -23.17 10.47
CA LEU A 122 -17.96 -21.87 10.59
C LEU A 122 -17.02 -20.84 11.23
N GLY A 123 -16.21 -21.25 12.21
CA GLY A 123 -15.21 -20.39 12.83
C GLY A 123 -14.16 -19.91 11.84
N LEU A 124 -13.65 -20.80 10.97
CA LEU A 124 -12.69 -20.45 9.93
C LEU A 124 -13.31 -19.52 8.88
N LEU A 125 -14.52 -19.81 8.43
CA LEU A 125 -15.25 -18.98 7.46
C LEU A 125 -15.52 -17.57 8.01
N TRP A 126 -15.84 -17.46 9.30
CA TRP A 126 -15.92 -16.16 9.95
C TRP A 126 -14.60 -15.40 9.89
N GLN A 127 -13.45 -16.07 10.05
CA GLN A 127 -12.14 -15.40 9.90
C GLN A 127 -11.90 -14.91 8.47
N PHE A 128 -12.38 -15.64 7.45
CA PHE A 128 -12.34 -15.16 6.08
C PHE A 128 -13.17 -13.88 5.89
N ILE A 129 -14.42 -13.88 6.35
CA ILE A 129 -15.31 -12.73 6.26
C ILE A 129 -14.71 -11.54 7.04
N LEU A 130 -14.26 -11.77 8.27
CA LEU A 130 -13.65 -10.74 9.09
C LEU A 130 -12.42 -10.12 8.41
N ARG A 131 -11.52 -10.95 7.87
CA ARG A 131 -10.29 -10.49 7.21
C ARG A 131 -10.55 -9.73 5.90
N PHE A 132 -11.33 -10.31 5.00
CA PHE A 132 -11.40 -9.83 3.62
C PHE A 132 -12.58 -8.91 3.35
N ASP A 133 -13.63 -8.97 4.18
CA ASP A 133 -14.85 -8.20 3.96
C ASP A 133 -15.08 -7.09 4.97
N ILE A 134 -14.67 -7.30 6.22
CA ILE A 134 -14.91 -6.33 7.30
C ILE A 134 -13.64 -5.52 7.58
N LYS A 135 -12.47 -6.13 7.77
CA LYS A 135 -11.24 -5.39 8.09
C LYS A 135 -10.76 -4.44 7.00
N GLU A 136 -11.10 -4.68 5.74
CA GLU A 136 -10.80 -3.73 4.65
C GLU A 136 -11.64 -2.45 4.70
N ILE A 137 -12.74 -2.44 5.48
CA ILE A 137 -13.61 -1.29 5.62
C ILE A 137 -12.88 -0.22 6.44
N SER A 138 -12.79 0.99 5.87
CA SER A 138 -12.25 2.17 6.53
C SER A 138 -13.17 3.37 6.33
N GLU A 139 -13.38 4.14 7.39
CA GLU A 139 -14.24 5.33 7.39
C GLU A 139 -13.77 6.30 8.47
N ASP A 140 -13.45 7.54 8.09
CA ASP A 140 -12.99 8.63 8.98
C ASP A 140 -11.95 8.17 10.03
N GLY A 141 -10.88 7.51 9.58
CA GLY A 141 -9.76 7.06 10.43
C GLY A 141 -10.02 5.79 11.26
N ARG A 142 -11.23 5.22 11.20
CA ARG A 142 -11.56 3.91 11.81
C ARG A 142 -11.34 2.78 10.80
N SER A 143 -11.15 1.55 11.28
CA SER A 143 -11.10 0.35 10.43
C SER A 143 -11.94 -0.81 10.99
N GLY A 144 -12.27 -1.77 10.12
CA GLY A 144 -12.95 -2.99 10.53
C GLY A 144 -14.39 -2.78 11.00
N GLU A 145 -14.73 -3.45 12.10
CA GLU A 145 -16.04 -3.39 12.74
C GLU A 145 -16.41 -1.96 13.17
N GLU A 146 -15.46 -1.23 13.74
CA GLU A 146 -15.67 0.15 14.20
C GLU A 146 -15.96 1.10 13.04
N ALA A 147 -15.27 0.90 11.91
CA ALA A 147 -15.54 1.66 10.68
C ALA A 147 -16.93 1.35 10.11
N LEU A 148 -17.30 0.07 10.05
CA LEU A 148 -18.61 -0.33 9.53
C LEU A 148 -19.75 0.21 10.40
N LEU A 149 -19.60 0.17 11.73
CA LEU A 149 -20.59 0.69 12.67
C LEU A 149 -20.72 2.20 12.54
N TYR A 150 -19.59 2.90 12.51
CA TYR A 150 -19.57 4.35 12.33
C TYR A 150 -20.14 4.78 10.97
N TRP A 151 -19.86 4.04 9.90
CA TRP A 151 -20.47 4.28 8.59
C TRP A 151 -21.99 4.18 8.68
N CYS A 152 -22.54 3.13 9.31
CA CYS A 152 -23.99 2.99 9.49
C CYS A 152 -24.57 4.20 10.22
N GLN A 153 -23.95 4.61 11.33
CA GLN A 153 -24.35 5.79 12.12
C GLN A 153 -24.34 7.07 11.28
N LYS A 154 -23.31 7.26 10.45
CA LYS A 154 -23.17 8.42 9.57
C LYS A 154 -24.27 8.45 8.51
N GLN A 155 -24.60 7.30 7.90
CA GLN A 155 -25.66 7.19 6.90
C GLN A 155 -27.07 7.40 7.50
N THR A 156 -27.28 6.98 8.75
CA THR A 156 -28.60 7.06 9.39
C THR A 156 -28.76 8.24 10.35
N LYS A 157 -27.81 9.19 10.37
CA LYS A 157 -27.81 10.34 11.31
C LYS A 157 -29.10 11.17 11.26
N ASN A 158 -29.68 11.34 10.06
CA ASN A 158 -30.88 12.15 9.85
C ASN A 158 -32.20 11.43 10.21
N TYR A 159 -32.14 10.20 10.72
CA TYR A 159 -33.30 9.35 11.04
C TYR A 159 -33.53 9.21 12.56
N TYR A 160 -32.74 9.91 13.38
CA TYR A 160 -32.97 10.03 14.82
C TYR A 160 -34.30 10.76 15.09
N PRO A 161 -35.12 10.36 16.09
CA PRO A 161 -34.87 9.30 17.07
C PRO A 161 -35.29 7.89 16.65
N PHE A 162 -35.91 7.72 15.47
CA PHE A 162 -36.47 6.44 15.02
C PHE A 162 -35.39 5.40 14.73
N VAL A 163 -34.19 5.81 14.32
CA VAL A 163 -33.05 4.92 14.10
C VAL A 163 -31.85 5.43 14.89
N ASN A 164 -31.33 4.57 15.77
CA ASN A 164 -30.11 4.82 16.54
C ASN A 164 -29.24 3.56 16.57
N ILE A 165 -28.22 3.52 15.71
CA ILE A 165 -27.37 2.34 15.55
C ILE A 165 -26.22 2.38 16.55
N VAL A 166 -26.21 1.45 17.50
CA VAL A 166 -25.15 1.34 18.53
C VAL A 166 -24.44 -0.02 18.55
N ASP A 167 -25.03 -1.03 17.91
CA ASP A 167 -24.52 -2.40 17.78
C ASP A 167 -25.00 -3.03 16.45
N PHE A 168 -24.49 -4.21 16.11
CA PHE A 168 -25.01 -5.01 14.98
C PHE A 168 -26.08 -6.03 15.42
N GLY A 169 -26.64 -5.84 16.62
CA GLY A 169 -27.65 -6.72 17.18
C GLY A 169 -29.01 -6.03 17.21
N LYS A 170 -29.39 -5.54 18.39
CA LYS A 170 -30.71 -4.94 18.65
C LYS A 170 -31.01 -3.75 17.76
N SER A 171 -29.98 -2.99 17.38
CA SER A 171 -30.11 -1.81 16.52
C SER A 171 -30.69 -2.10 15.13
N PHE A 172 -30.63 -3.36 14.67
CA PHE A 172 -31.15 -3.80 13.37
C PHE A 172 -32.41 -4.68 13.49
N GLN A 173 -32.85 -4.97 14.71
CA GLN A 173 -33.89 -5.96 14.98
C GLN A 173 -35.28 -5.55 14.50
N ASP A 174 -35.57 -4.25 14.48
CA ASP A 174 -36.86 -3.69 14.06
C ASP A 174 -36.98 -3.47 12.54
N GLY A 175 -35.86 -3.62 11.81
CA GLY A 175 -35.74 -3.39 10.39
C GLY A 175 -35.61 -1.92 9.96
N LEU A 176 -35.81 -0.95 10.86
CA LEU A 176 -35.79 0.47 10.52
C LEU A 176 -34.39 0.94 10.12
N ALA A 177 -33.34 0.35 10.70
CA ALA A 177 -31.96 0.62 10.29
C ALA A 177 -31.71 0.26 8.80
N PHE A 178 -32.19 -0.89 8.33
CA PHE A 178 -32.07 -1.28 6.91
C PHE A 178 -32.87 -0.35 6.01
N CYS A 179 -34.10 -0.02 6.41
CA CYS A 179 -34.94 0.94 5.71
C CYS A 179 -34.28 2.32 5.61
N ALA A 180 -33.65 2.81 6.66
CA ALA A 180 -32.96 4.10 6.68
C ALA A 180 -31.72 4.10 5.77
N LEU A 181 -30.93 3.01 5.76
CA LEU A 181 -29.81 2.87 4.83
C LEU A 181 -30.28 2.92 3.36
N LEU A 182 -31.36 2.21 3.03
CA LEU A 182 -31.94 2.21 1.68
C LEU A 182 -32.52 3.58 1.31
N HIS A 183 -33.28 4.21 2.22
CA HIS A 183 -33.87 5.53 2.01
C HIS A 183 -32.80 6.61 1.84
N ASN A 184 -31.73 6.56 2.65
CA ASN A 184 -30.62 7.50 2.53
C ASN A 184 -29.86 7.34 1.21
N TYR A 185 -29.74 6.10 0.75
CA TYR A 185 -29.10 5.81 -0.53
C TYR A 185 -29.95 6.24 -1.72
N GLN A 186 -31.25 5.92 -1.70
CA GLN A 186 -32.19 6.33 -2.71
C GLN A 186 -33.62 6.48 -2.14
N PRO A 187 -34.07 7.73 -1.86
CA PRO A 187 -35.32 7.97 -1.14
C PRO A 187 -36.57 7.39 -1.81
N GLN A 188 -36.59 7.30 -3.14
CA GLN A 188 -37.77 6.85 -3.89
C GLN A 188 -38.07 5.35 -3.79
N TRP A 189 -37.17 4.54 -3.23
CA TRP A 189 -37.38 3.10 -3.11
C TRP A 189 -38.26 2.70 -1.94
N ILE A 190 -38.39 3.55 -0.94
CA ILE A 190 -39.08 3.23 0.29
C ILE A 190 -39.75 4.47 0.87
N ASP A 191 -41.01 4.35 1.29
CA ASP A 191 -41.64 5.36 2.13
C ASP A 191 -41.24 5.10 3.58
N PHE A 192 -40.17 5.77 4.01
CA PHE A 192 -39.63 5.58 5.36
C PHE A 192 -40.63 5.98 6.45
N LYS A 193 -41.44 7.02 6.21
CA LYS A 193 -42.43 7.48 7.19
C LYS A 193 -43.50 6.42 7.42
N ALA A 194 -44.00 5.81 6.35
CA ALA A 194 -44.92 4.68 6.46
C ALA A 194 -44.33 3.50 7.24
N GLN A 195 -43.02 3.25 7.14
CA GLN A 195 -42.36 2.20 7.93
C GLN A 195 -42.27 2.55 9.42
N THR A 196 -42.07 3.82 9.79
CA THR A 196 -42.04 4.23 11.20
C THR A 196 -43.40 4.12 11.90
N GLU A 197 -44.49 4.13 11.13
CA GLU A 197 -45.86 3.97 11.61
C GLU A 197 -46.32 2.49 11.60
N LEU A 198 -45.52 1.59 11.00
CA LEU A 198 -45.83 0.17 10.91
C LEU A 198 -45.35 -0.58 12.18
N GLU A 199 -46.29 -1.05 12.99
CA GLU A 199 -46.01 -1.83 14.20
C GLU A 199 -45.67 -3.32 13.93
N ASP A 200 -45.08 -3.63 12.78
CA ASP A 200 -44.77 -5.01 12.36
C ASP A 200 -43.32 -5.13 11.87
N PRO A 201 -42.35 -5.37 12.78
CA PRO A 201 -40.94 -5.51 12.47
C PRO A 201 -40.65 -6.56 11.39
N LYS A 202 -41.46 -7.62 11.32
CA LYS A 202 -41.27 -8.70 10.35
C LYS A 202 -41.48 -8.19 8.93
N LYS A 203 -42.57 -7.43 8.71
CA LYS A 203 -42.85 -6.82 7.41
C LYS A 203 -41.81 -5.77 7.03
N THR A 204 -41.35 -4.96 8.00
CA THR A 204 -40.29 -3.97 7.78
C THR A 204 -39.00 -4.64 7.31
N LEU A 205 -38.60 -5.72 7.98
CA LEU A 205 -37.43 -6.52 7.61
C LEU A 205 -37.59 -7.16 6.22
N GLU A 206 -38.69 -7.86 5.98
CA GLU A 206 -38.99 -8.51 4.69
C GLU A 206 -38.97 -7.50 3.53
N LEU A 207 -39.61 -6.35 3.71
CA LEU A 207 -39.57 -5.26 2.73
C LEU A 207 -38.14 -4.77 2.49
N SER A 208 -37.36 -4.53 3.54
CA SER A 208 -35.99 -4.04 3.39
C SER A 208 -35.11 -5.03 2.61
N PHE A 209 -35.27 -6.33 2.85
CA PHE A 209 -34.54 -7.39 2.15
C PHE A 209 -35.02 -7.56 0.71
N ASP A 210 -36.33 -7.45 0.45
CA ASP A 210 -36.92 -7.42 -0.89
C ASP A 210 -36.36 -6.27 -1.73
N LEU A 211 -36.31 -5.07 -1.15
CA LEU A 211 -35.79 -3.87 -1.82
C LEU A 211 -34.28 -3.98 -2.07
N ALA A 212 -33.52 -4.49 -1.11
CA ALA A 212 -32.08 -4.70 -1.25
C ALA A 212 -31.76 -5.72 -2.37
N GLU A 213 -32.50 -6.82 -2.45
CA GLU A 213 -32.35 -7.79 -3.53
C GLU A 213 -32.73 -7.17 -4.88
N LYS A 214 -33.90 -6.53 -4.95
CA LYS A 214 -34.44 -5.97 -6.19
C LYS A 214 -33.57 -4.86 -6.79
N TYR A 215 -33.10 -3.93 -5.96
CA TYR A 215 -32.46 -2.70 -6.44
C TYR A 215 -30.94 -2.71 -6.31
N LEU A 216 -30.38 -3.49 -5.37
CA LEU A 216 -28.94 -3.55 -5.12
C LEU A 216 -28.34 -4.90 -5.48
N ASN A 217 -29.17 -5.89 -5.84
CA ASN A 217 -28.75 -7.27 -6.07
C ASN A 217 -28.01 -7.87 -4.85
N ILE A 218 -28.37 -7.41 -3.64
CA ILE A 218 -27.89 -8.00 -2.39
C ILE A 218 -28.75 -9.24 -2.12
N PRO A 219 -28.18 -10.45 -2.09
CA PRO A 219 -28.96 -11.66 -1.92
C PRO A 219 -29.64 -11.71 -0.55
N LYS A 220 -30.86 -12.27 -0.45
CA LYS A 220 -31.59 -12.45 0.84
C LYS A 220 -31.01 -13.54 1.72
N SER A 221 -29.78 -13.33 2.20
CA SER A 221 -29.10 -14.27 3.09
C SER A 221 -29.61 -14.21 4.52
N LEU A 222 -30.03 -13.03 4.95
CA LEU A 222 -30.65 -12.81 6.24
C LEU A 222 -32.18 -12.81 6.05
N ASN A 223 -32.91 -13.56 6.88
CA ASN A 223 -34.37 -13.54 6.89
C ASN A 223 -34.90 -12.89 8.18
N ALA A 224 -36.16 -12.44 8.16
CA ALA A 224 -36.72 -11.70 9.30
C ALA A 224 -36.80 -12.55 10.59
N ASN A 225 -37.01 -13.86 10.47
CA ASN A 225 -37.06 -14.74 11.64
C ASN A 225 -35.68 -14.92 12.29
N ASP A 226 -34.59 -14.71 11.56
CA ASP A 226 -33.23 -14.78 12.09
C ASP A 226 -32.98 -13.73 13.17
N LEU A 227 -33.62 -12.55 13.04
CA LEU A 227 -33.51 -11.40 13.94
C LEU A 227 -34.62 -11.33 15.00
N LEU A 228 -35.82 -11.82 14.69
CA LEU A 228 -36.98 -11.72 15.58
C LEU A 228 -37.14 -12.91 16.54
N GLY A 229 -36.53 -14.06 16.23
CA GLY A 229 -36.77 -15.32 16.95
C GLY A 229 -35.92 -15.57 18.20
N THR A 230 -34.97 -14.69 18.55
CA THR A 230 -34.00 -14.93 19.64
C THR A 230 -33.74 -13.68 20.48
N SER A 231 -33.48 -13.84 21.79
CA SER A 231 -33.13 -12.75 22.69
C SER A 231 -31.68 -12.26 22.53
N VAL A 232 -30.84 -13.07 21.91
CA VAL A 232 -29.46 -12.75 21.52
C VAL A 232 -29.38 -12.87 20.00
N ILE A 233 -29.04 -11.77 19.34
CA ILE A 233 -28.79 -11.73 17.91
C ILE A 233 -27.31 -12.01 17.70
N ASP A 234 -26.99 -12.89 16.75
CA ASP A 234 -25.62 -13.06 16.33
C ASP A 234 -25.22 -11.86 15.46
N GLU A 235 -24.37 -10.99 15.99
CA GLU A 235 -23.92 -9.79 15.31
C GLU A 235 -23.12 -10.11 14.04
N ARG A 236 -22.52 -11.31 13.94
CA ARG A 236 -21.68 -11.72 12.81
C ARG A 236 -22.48 -11.82 11.51
N ILE A 237 -23.70 -12.35 11.59
CA ILE A 237 -24.58 -12.49 10.43
C ILE A 237 -25.08 -11.13 9.94
N VAL A 238 -25.36 -10.20 10.87
CA VAL A 238 -25.76 -8.84 10.56
C VAL A 238 -24.61 -8.06 9.94
N MET A 239 -23.40 -8.13 10.52
CA MET A 239 -22.19 -7.52 9.97
C MET A 239 -21.88 -8.03 8.56
N THR A 240 -21.97 -9.34 8.35
CA THR A 240 -21.76 -9.95 7.03
C THR A 240 -22.73 -9.36 6.01
N TYR A 241 -24.02 -9.28 6.37
CA TYR A 241 -25.05 -8.73 5.50
C TYR A 241 -24.86 -7.23 5.23
N VAL A 242 -24.68 -6.43 6.28
CA VAL A 242 -24.48 -4.96 6.21
C VAL A 242 -23.20 -4.59 5.46
N SER A 243 -22.15 -5.43 5.50
CA SER A 243 -20.94 -5.20 4.69
C SER A 243 -21.24 -5.11 3.19
N ASN A 244 -22.29 -5.78 2.69
CA ASN A 244 -22.71 -5.67 1.29
C ASN A 244 -23.32 -4.30 0.97
N PHE A 245 -24.04 -3.70 1.92
CA PHE A 245 -24.54 -2.33 1.79
C PHE A 245 -23.37 -1.36 1.68
N TRP A 246 -22.39 -1.45 2.59
CA TRP A 246 -21.19 -0.60 2.53
C TRP A 246 -20.45 -0.73 1.19
N LYS A 247 -20.28 -1.97 0.70
CA LYS A 247 -19.63 -2.26 -0.60
C LYS A 247 -20.38 -1.73 -1.81
N LEU A 248 -21.66 -1.41 -1.72
CA LEU A 248 -22.42 -0.86 -2.86
C LEU A 248 -22.68 0.63 -2.72
N MET A 249 -22.78 1.10 -1.49
CA MET A 249 -23.20 2.46 -1.18
C MET A 249 -22.04 3.42 -0.91
N SER A 250 -20.83 2.92 -0.60
CA SER A 250 -19.67 3.77 -0.36
C SER A 250 -19.05 4.30 -1.69
N PRO A 251 -18.58 5.56 -1.74
CA PRO A 251 -17.92 6.12 -2.92
C PRO A 251 -16.63 5.36 -3.31
N ILE A 252 -15.93 4.81 -2.31
CA ILE A 252 -14.66 4.08 -2.45
C ILE A 252 -14.86 2.77 -3.25
N SER A 253 -16.03 2.13 -3.15
CA SER A 253 -16.30 0.87 -3.87
C SER A 253 -16.73 1.07 -5.32
N ARG A 254 -17.36 2.21 -5.66
CA ARG A 254 -17.85 2.51 -7.01
C ARG A 254 -16.72 2.62 -8.03
N ASN A 255 -15.58 3.20 -7.63
CA ASN A 255 -14.37 3.28 -8.45
C ASN A 255 -13.75 1.91 -8.82
N ARG A 256 -14.12 0.82 -8.13
CA ARG A 256 -13.65 -0.55 -8.46
C ARG A 256 -14.48 -1.22 -9.57
N LYS A 257 -15.76 -0.84 -9.78
CA LYS A 257 -16.64 -1.49 -10.79
C LYS A 257 -16.44 -0.94 -12.21
N ASP A 258 -16.06 0.32 -12.37
CA ASP A 258 -15.82 0.91 -13.70
C ASP A 258 -14.55 0.36 -14.37
N LYS A 259 -13.57 -0.14 -13.60
CA LYS A 259 -12.41 -0.87 -14.13
C LYS A 259 -12.74 -2.28 -14.67
N LYS A 260 -13.89 -2.87 -14.32
CA LYS A 260 -14.32 -4.20 -14.81
C LYS A 260 -15.07 -4.16 -16.15
N LYS A 261 -15.56 -3.00 -16.62
CA LYS A 261 -16.33 -2.90 -17.87
C LYS A 261 -15.47 -2.71 -19.14
N HIS A 262 -14.19 -2.39 -19.01
CA HIS A 262 -13.30 -2.14 -20.17
C HIS A 262 -12.42 -3.33 -20.59
N VAL A 263 -12.71 -4.55 -20.10
CA VAL A 263 -11.95 -5.76 -20.45
C VAL A 263 -12.89 -6.84 -20.99
N VAL A 264 -13.48 -6.64 -22.16
CA VAL A 264 -14.02 -7.72 -23.00
C VAL A 264 -13.78 -7.36 -24.47
N ASP A 265 -13.40 -8.37 -25.26
CA ASP A 265 -13.10 -8.43 -26.69
C ASP A 265 -11.70 -8.06 -27.19
N GLU A 266 -10.74 -8.95 -26.94
CA GLU A 266 -9.73 -9.34 -27.96
C GLU A 266 -9.56 -10.86 -27.98
N SER A 267 -10.55 -11.56 -28.53
CA SER A 267 -10.39 -12.96 -28.91
C SER A 267 -11.03 -13.24 -30.27
N SER A 268 -10.54 -12.58 -31.31
CA SER A 268 -10.67 -13.07 -32.69
C SER A 268 -9.88 -12.17 -33.65
N VAL A 269 -8.60 -12.47 -33.88
CA VAL A 269 -7.99 -12.59 -35.23
C VAL A 269 -6.65 -13.30 -35.02
N ASN A 270 -6.56 -14.54 -35.48
CA ASN A 270 -5.30 -15.22 -35.68
C ASN A 270 -5.22 -15.54 -37.18
N SER A 271 -4.49 -14.74 -37.95
CA SER A 271 -3.89 -15.20 -39.19
C SER A 271 -2.81 -14.23 -39.67
N SER A 272 -1.59 -14.78 -39.77
CA SER A 272 -0.60 -14.50 -40.81
C SER A 272 -0.20 -13.03 -41.05
N PHE A 273 1.07 -12.69 -40.80
CA PHE A 273 2.08 -12.48 -41.86
C PHE A 273 3.36 -11.85 -41.26
N LYS A 274 4.46 -12.56 -41.53
CA LYS A 274 5.83 -12.11 -41.86
C LYS A 274 6.45 -10.92 -41.09
N SER A 275 7.61 -11.24 -40.51
CA SER A 275 8.70 -10.31 -40.23
C SER A 275 8.97 -9.31 -41.37
N PRO A 276 9.29 -8.05 -41.06
CA PRO A 276 10.04 -7.20 -41.95
C PRO A 276 11.52 -7.20 -41.58
N ARG A 277 12.31 -7.55 -42.59
CA ARG A 277 13.75 -7.39 -42.67
C ARG A 277 14.15 -5.92 -42.62
N THR A 278 15.35 -5.72 -42.10
CA THR A 278 16.34 -4.66 -42.39
C THR A 278 16.19 -3.97 -43.75
N PHE A 279 16.39 -2.64 -43.79
CA PHE A 279 17.23 -1.94 -44.78
C PHE A 279 17.55 -0.49 -44.32
N PHE A 280 18.85 -0.19 -44.16
CA PHE A 280 19.68 1.02 -44.40
C PHE A 280 19.06 2.44 -44.37
N SER A 281 19.76 3.55 -44.16
CA SER A 281 21.06 3.95 -43.55
C SER A 281 21.16 5.47 -43.75
N LYS A 282 21.72 6.23 -42.80
CA LYS A 282 22.86 7.16 -42.98
C LYS A 282 22.95 8.21 -41.85
N LYS A 283 24.11 8.14 -41.17
CA LYS A 283 24.97 9.22 -40.65
C LYS A 283 24.30 10.43 -39.98
N ARG A 284 24.59 10.55 -38.68
CA ARG A 284 25.23 11.77 -38.14
C ARG A 284 26.28 11.38 -37.11
N GLN A 285 27.53 11.75 -37.40
CA GLN A 285 28.57 11.90 -36.40
C GLN A 285 28.21 13.09 -35.53
N THR A 286 28.22 12.93 -34.22
CA THR A 286 28.66 13.95 -33.27
C THR A 286 29.29 13.25 -32.08
N HIS A 287 30.49 13.71 -31.73
CA HIS A 287 31.37 13.17 -30.70
C HIS A 287 30.64 12.86 -29.38
N SER A 288 30.66 11.59 -28.96
CA SER A 288 30.38 11.20 -27.58
C SER A 288 31.58 11.60 -26.73
N VAL A 289 31.56 12.81 -26.19
CA VAL A 289 32.34 13.09 -24.97
C VAL A 289 31.59 12.35 -23.88
N SER A 290 32.11 11.20 -23.47
CA SER A 290 31.62 10.52 -22.27
C SER A 290 31.71 11.51 -21.10
N PRO A 291 30.63 11.80 -20.37
CA PRO A 291 30.76 12.51 -19.10
C PRO A 291 31.54 11.57 -18.16
N THR A 292 32.84 11.81 -18.04
CA THR A 292 33.70 11.10 -17.10
C THR A 292 33.58 11.81 -15.76
N PHE A 293 32.93 11.16 -14.80
CA PHE A 293 32.99 11.61 -13.41
C PHE A 293 34.45 11.63 -12.96
N SER A 294 34.88 12.78 -12.46
CA SER A 294 36.18 12.99 -11.85
C SER A 294 36.00 13.13 -10.34
N PHE A 295 36.78 12.36 -9.55
CA PHE A 295 36.73 12.48 -8.10
C PHE A 295 37.21 13.87 -7.68
N ARG A 296 36.38 14.59 -6.93
CA ARG A 296 36.64 15.97 -6.52
C ARG A 296 37.10 16.05 -5.07
N SER A 297 36.33 15.47 -4.16
CA SER A 297 36.56 15.54 -2.72
C SER A 297 35.64 14.57 -1.98
N PHE A 298 35.72 14.51 -0.66
CA PHE A 298 34.79 13.76 0.18
C PHE A 298 34.46 14.50 1.47
N ILE A 299 33.36 14.12 2.12
CA ILE A 299 32.98 14.52 3.48
C ILE A 299 33.12 13.30 4.37
N GLU A 300 33.94 13.41 5.42
CA GLU A 300 34.03 12.41 6.49
C GLU A 300 32.83 12.52 7.42
N VAL A 301 32.16 11.37 7.65
CA VAL A 301 30.94 11.30 8.48
C VAL A 301 31.15 10.33 9.64
N GLY A 302 31.80 9.18 9.37
CA GLY A 302 31.89 8.04 10.27
C GLY A 302 31.25 6.81 9.62
N LEU A 303 31.53 5.60 10.13
CA LEU A 303 31.10 4.34 9.51
C LEU A 303 29.56 4.26 9.36
N GLY A 304 29.11 3.68 8.24
CA GLY A 304 27.68 3.46 7.96
C GLY A 304 26.93 4.69 7.46
N VAL A 305 27.16 5.12 6.22
CA VAL A 305 26.36 6.16 5.57
C VAL A 305 25.50 5.52 4.47
N SER A 306 24.19 5.65 4.56
CA SER A 306 23.27 5.05 3.59
C SER A 306 22.72 6.06 2.58
N ASP A 307 22.52 7.32 2.96
CA ASP A 307 21.89 8.30 2.07
C ASP A 307 22.35 9.74 2.27
N VAL A 308 22.23 10.54 1.22
CA VAL A 308 22.59 11.96 1.17
C VAL A 308 21.57 12.76 0.36
N ARG A 309 21.16 13.93 0.86
CA ARG A 309 20.25 14.85 0.16
C ARG A 309 20.67 16.31 0.34
N ILE A 310 20.27 17.16 -0.60
CA ILE A 310 20.56 18.59 -0.57
C ILE A 310 19.28 19.37 -0.26
N ASP A 311 19.34 20.23 0.75
CA ASP A 311 18.40 21.32 0.97
C ASP A 311 18.91 22.55 0.22
N TYR A 312 18.40 22.72 -1.00
CA TYR A 312 18.75 23.86 -1.86
C TYR A 312 18.29 25.19 -1.28
N LYS A 313 17.19 25.24 -0.51
CA LYS A 313 16.66 26.50 0.02
C LYS A 313 17.60 27.09 1.06
N ASN A 314 18.18 26.24 1.91
CA ASN A 314 19.05 26.67 3.00
C ASN A 314 20.53 26.37 2.79
N GLN A 315 20.90 25.82 1.63
CA GLN A 315 22.28 25.48 1.28
C GLN A 315 22.89 24.47 2.26
N PHE A 316 22.15 23.40 2.58
CA PHE A 316 22.62 22.33 3.44
C PHE A 316 22.74 20.99 2.72
N ILE A 317 23.68 20.17 3.17
CA ILE A 317 23.80 18.74 2.84
C ILE A 317 23.34 17.97 4.08
N LEU A 318 22.37 17.10 3.90
CA LEU A 318 21.85 16.20 4.92
C LEU A 318 22.42 14.81 4.66
N VAL A 319 22.97 14.18 5.68
CA VAL A 319 23.61 12.87 5.59
C VAL A 319 23.16 11.97 6.72
N THR A 320 22.73 10.75 6.40
CA THR A 320 22.41 9.73 7.41
C THR A 320 23.67 9.19 8.06
N ASP A 321 23.65 8.99 9.38
CA ASP A 321 24.68 8.32 10.15
C ASP A 321 24.05 7.10 10.83
N TYR A 322 24.28 5.94 10.22
CA TYR A 322 23.68 4.67 10.57
C TYR A 322 24.13 4.21 11.96
N GLU A 323 25.42 4.33 12.28
CA GLU A 323 25.98 3.83 13.54
C GLU A 323 25.55 4.64 14.76
N HIS A 324 25.37 5.95 14.60
CA HIS A 324 25.00 6.84 15.70
C HIS A 324 23.52 7.20 15.73
N ASN A 325 22.70 6.57 14.87
CA ASN A 325 21.26 6.85 14.73
C ASN A 325 20.95 8.36 14.64
N ARG A 326 21.62 9.08 13.75
CA ARG A 326 21.44 10.54 13.62
C ARG A 326 21.50 11.00 12.16
N ILE A 327 21.08 12.24 11.94
CA ILE A 327 21.27 12.93 10.66
C ILE A 327 22.21 14.10 10.89
N ASN A 328 23.30 14.11 10.12
CA ASN A 328 24.31 15.17 10.12
C ASN A 328 23.97 16.21 9.05
N ILE A 329 24.18 17.47 9.38
CA ILE A 329 23.91 18.63 8.53
C ILE A 329 25.24 19.34 8.27
N TYR A 330 25.59 19.50 7.00
CA TYR A 330 26.78 20.21 6.55
C TYR A 330 26.38 21.41 5.69
N ASP A 331 27.26 22.40 5.60
CA ASP A 331 27.12 23.51 4.67
C ASP A 331 27.38 23.03 3.22
N LEU A 332 26.54 23.45 2.27
CA LEU A 332 26.67 23.01 0.88
C LEU A 332 27.89 23.62 0.18
N GLU A 333 28.32 24.84 0.53
CA GLU A 333 29.46 25.48 -0.11
C GLU A 333 30.78 25.08 0.56
N SER A 334 30.88 25.24 1.88
CA SER A 334 32.11 24.98 2.62
C SER A 334 32.33 23.50 2.94
N LYS A 335 31.27 22.68 2.89
CA LYS A 335 31.25 21.27 3.32
C LYS A 335 31.56 21.07 4.81
N GLU A 336 31.55 22.14 5.60
CA GLU A 336 31.80 22.07 7.04
C GLU A 336 30.56 21.57 7.78
N PHE A 337 30.78 20.83 8.86
CA PHE A 337 29.71 20.37 9.75
C PHE A 337 29.01 21.55 10.44
N LYS A 338 27.68 21.52 10.50
CA LYS A 338 26.83 22.58 11.08
C LYS A 338 26.09 22.13 12.32
N ALA A 339 25.42 20.97 12.24
CA ALA A 339 24.60 20.45 13.32
C ALA A 339 24.29 18.96 13.08
N SER A 340 23.75 18.29 14.09
CA SER A 340 23.16 16.96 13.95
C SER A 340 21.93 16.83 14.84
N PHE A 341 20.99 15.96 14.47
CA PHE A 341 19.89 15.58 15.34
C PHE A 341 19.72 14.07 15.38
N GLU A 342 19.34 13.57 16.56
CA GLU A 342 19.16 12.14 16.79
C GLU A 342 17.84 11.64 16.21
N THR A 343 17.86 10.38 15.82
CA THR A 343 16.70 9.59 15.41
C THR A 343 16.56 8.40 16.36
N PRO A 344 15.33 7.91 16.59
CA PRO A 344 15.07 6.89 17.62
C PRO A 344 15.56 5.49 17.22
N SER A 345 15.80 5.28 15.95
CA SER A 345 16.47 4.10 15.41
C SER A 345 17.23 4.51 14.17
N THR A 346 17.89 3.55 13.54
CA THR A 346 18.82 3.82 12.45
C THR A 346 18.16 4.45 11.22
N PRO A 347 18.62 5.63 10.76
CA PRO A 347 18.12 6.26 9.55
C PRO A 347 18.66 5.55 8.31
N ARG A 348 17.76 5.29 7.37
CA ARG A 348 18.08 4.56 6.12
C ARG A 348 18.10 5.48 4.93
N TYR A 349 16.99 6.16 4.65
CA TYR A 349 16.89 7.13 3.56
C TYR A 349 16.19 8.40 4.03
N ILE A 350 16.50 9.50 3.35
CA ILE A 350 15.98 10.82 3.67
C ILE A 350 15.43 11.54 2.44
N ALA A 351 14.47 12.44 2.66
CA ALA A 351 13.99 13.36 1.65
C ALA A 351 13.73 14.74 2.26
N VAL A 352 13.97 15.80 1.49
CA VAL A 352 13.72 17.18 1.92
C VAL A 352 12.33 17.61 1.43
N HIS A 353 11.59 18.31 2.30
CA HIS A 353 10.25 18.83 2.02
C HIS A 353 10.10 20.26 2.54
N TYR A 354 9.34 21.09 1.83
CA TYR A 354 9.04 22.47 2.22
C TYR A 354 7.52 22.69 2.30
N ASP A 355 7.03 23.34 3.36
CA ASP A 355 5.62 23.72 3.47
C ASP A 355 5.30 24.99 2.64
N GLY A 356 4.10 25.06 2.06
CA GLY A 356 3.51 26.32 1.58
C GLY A 356 3.80 26.72 0.13
N LEU A 357 4.30 25.80 -0.70
CA LEU A 357 4.34 25.98 -2.15
C LEU A 357 3.34 25.05 -2.80
N ASP A 358 2.49 25.66 -3.63
CA ASP A 358 1.59 24.97 -4.55
C ASP A 358 2.42 23.92 -5.30
N SER A 359 2.06 22.66 -5.12
CA SER A 359 2.69 21.49 -5.71
C SER A 359 2.74 21.55 -7.25
N SER A 360 2.04 22.50 -7.86
CA SER A 360 2.07 22.85 -9.27
C SER A 360 3.38 23.51 -9.75
N GLN A 361 4.27 23.97 -8.86
CA GLN A 361 5.52 24.66 -9.24
C GLN A 361 6.82 23.85 -9.14
N HIS A 362 6.77 22.56 -8.81
CA HIS A 362 7.97 21.71 -8.92
C HIS A 362 8.25 21.20 -10.35
N GLY A 363 7.55 21.75 -11.35
CA GLY A 363 7.88 21.60 -12.77
C GLY A 363 8.72 22.72 -13.37
N ASN A 364 9.08 23.78 -12.62
CA ASN A 364 9.85 24.93 -13.12
C ASN A 364 10.52 25.75 -11.98
N GLU A 365 11.64 25.30 -11.41
CA GLU A 365 12.54 26.17 -10.62
C GLU A 365 13.98 26.15 -11.17
N MET A 366 14.10 26.52 -12.45
CA MET A 366 15.34 27.07 -13.04
C MET A 366 15.35 28.61 -13.04
N ASN A 367 14.47 29.27 -12.26
CA ASN A 367 14.40 30.73 -12.16
C ASN A 367 14.73 31.25 -10.76
N VAL A 368 15.66 30.63 -10.05
CA VAL A 368 16.50 31.37 -9.10
C VAL A 368 17.75 31.77 -9.87
N THR A 369 17.77 33.01 -10.36
CA THR A 369 18.98 33.66 -10.85
C THR A 369 20.12 33.42 -9.86
N SER A 370 21.31 33.07 -10.37
CA SER A 370 22.53 32.78 -9.62
C SER A 370 22.65 33.56 -8.29
N PRO A 371 23.13 32.94 -7.19
CA PRO A 371 23.34 33.61 -5.90
C PRO A 371 24.52 34.61 -5.92
N ARG A 372 24.87 35.17 -7.08
CA ARG A 372 25.89 36.21 -7.20
C ARG A 372 25.42 37.61 -6.83
N ASN A 373 24.12 37.82 -6.61
CA ASN A 373 23.60 39.07 -6.06
C ASN A 373 22.72 38.74 -4.86
N GLY A 374 23.17 39.17 -3.68
CA GLY A 374 22.40 39.09 -2.45
C GLY A 374 21.03 39.77 -2.56
N SER A 375 20.12 39.35 -1.69
CA SER A 375 18.74 39.80 -1.54
C SER A 375 17.70 39.07 -2.38
N THR A 376 17.32 37.87 -1.94
CA THR A 376 15.93 37.43 -2.02
C THR A 376 15.43 37.15 -0.61
N ASN A 377 14.73 38.12 -0.03
CA ASN A 377 13.82 37.93 1.10
C ASN A 377 12.67 37.02 0.65
N GLY A 378 12.94 35.72 0.48
CA GLY A 378 11.94 34.69 0.28
C GLY A 378 11.29 34.35 1.61
N SER A 379 9.97 34.55 1.72
CA SER A 379 9.16 34.25 2.89
C SER A 379 9.50 32.89 3.53
N GLY A 380 9.74 32.92 4.84
CA GLY A 380 10.16 31.78 5.67
C GLY A 380 9.15 30.64 5.76
N GLY A 381 9.07 29.82 4.72
CA GLY A 381 8.45 28.49 4.80
C GLY A 381 9.35 27.51 5.56
N ASN A 382 8.74 26.68 6.39
CA ASN A 382 9.43 25.64 7.19
C ASN A 382 10.10 24.60 6.28
N THR A 383 11.28 24.13 6.68
CA THR A 383 11.96 22.98 6.06
C THR A 383 11.74 21.75 6.92
N PHE A 384 11.44 20.63 6.26
CA PHE A 384 11.27 19.33 6.87
C PHE A 384 12.15 18.28 6.23
N VAL A 385 12.49 17.27 7.01
CA VAL A 385 13.18 16.07 6.57
C VAL A 385 12.27 14.87 6.83
N ILE A 386 11.93 14.14 5.79
CA ILE A 386 11.29 12.83 5.89
C ILE A 386 12.38 11.78 6.02
N VAL A 387 12.24 10.87 6.97
CA VAL A 387 13.25 9.85 7.29
C VAL A 387 12.59 8.49 7.36
N SER A 388 13.08 7.52 6.60
CA SER A 388 12.76 6.09 6.82
C SER A 388 13.75 5.49 7.81
N LEU A 389 13.23 4.70 8.75
CA LEU A 389 13.96 4.22 9.91
C LEU A 389 13.95 2.69 10.00
N SER A 390 14.93 2.13 10.72
CA SER A 390 15.07 0.68 10.93
C SER A 390 14.03 0.06 11.87
N ASP A 391 13.24 0.86 12.56
CA ASP A 391 12.10 0.45 13.39
C ASP A 391 10.80 0.30 12.57
N ASP A 392 10.92 0.26 11.24
CA ASP A 392 9.82 0.20 10.27
C ASP A 392 8.87 1.41 10.35
N THR A 393 9.39 2.56 10.78
CA THR A 393 8.68 3.84 10.76
C THR A 393 9.23 4.81 9.70
N VAL A 394 8.37 5.73 9.27
CA VAL A 394 8.69 6.92 8.49
C VAL A 394 8.28 8.13 9.31
N ARG A 395 9.18 9.11 9.46
CA ARG A 395 8.96 10.27 10.33
C ARG A 395 9.27 11.57 9.61
N LYS A 396 8.47 12.61 9.89
CA LYS A 396 8.73 13.98 9.43
C LYS A 396 9.33 14.78 10.59
N TYR A 397 10.50 15.38 10.37
CA TYR A 397 11.13 16.29 11.31
C TYR A 397 11.13 17.70 10.74
N GLN A 398 10.74 18.68 11.55
CA GLN A 398 10.91 20.10 11.24
C GLN A 398 12.28 20.56 11.69
N LEU A 399 13.04 21.21 10.81
CA LEU A 399 14.35 21.76 11.14
C LEU A 399 14.23 23.13 11.81
N ASN A 400 15.00 23.34 12.87
CA ASN A 400 15.21 24.64 13.48
C ASN A 400 16.36 25.36 12.78
N LEU A 401 16.02 26.07 11.68
CA LEU A 401 17.00 26.74 10.83
C LEU A 401 17.82 27.81 11.58
N GLU A 402 17.24 28.46 12.60
CA GLU A 402 17.97 29.43 13.41
C GLU A 402 19.04 28.76 14.27
N ALA A 403 18.70 27.64 14.92
CA ALA A 403 19.62 26.86 15.74
C ALA A 403 20.79 26.33 14.90
N ILE A 404 20.49 25.78 13.72
CA ILE A 404 21.50 25.27 12.77
C ILE A 404 22.45 26.39 12.32
N LYS A 405 21.91 27.56 11.94
CA LYS A 405 22.74 28.69 11.49
C LYS A 405 23.62 29.28 12.61
N LYS A 406 23.16 29.17 13.86
CA LYS A 406 23.92 29.56 15.06
C LYS A 406 24.88 28.47 15.57
N ASN A 407 24.99 27.33 14.86
CA ASN A 407 25.77 26.16 15.27
C ASN A 407 25.42 25.70 16.70
N ALA A 408 24.13 25.73 17.05
CA ALA A 408 23.65 25.20 18.32
C ALA A 408 23.85 23.67 18.38
N THR A 409 23.84 23.11 19.59
CA THR A 409 23.97 21.65 19.81
C THR A 409 22.64 20.96 20.08
N ASP A 410 21.63 21.71 20.51
CA ASP A 410 20.32 21.18 20.93
C ASP A 410 19.18 21.79 20.10
N GLU A 411 17.99 21.16 20.16
CA GLU A 411 16.76 21.63 19.50
C GLU A 411 16.88 21.81 17.97
N ILE A 412 17.75 21.02 17.34
CA ILE A 412 18.04 21.09 15.90
C ILE A 412 16.85 20.68 15.04
N ALA A 413 16.08 19.68 15.49
CA ALA A 413 14.90 19.22 14.80
C ALA A 413 13.82 18.73 15.76
N THR A 414 12.56 18.87 15.38
CA THR A 414 11.40 18.38 16.14
C THR A 414 10.59 17.42 15.28
N CYS A 415 10.28 16.23 15.82
CA CYS A 415 9.42 15.27 15.14
C CYS A 415 7.97 15.80 15.08
N VAL A 416 7.41 15.88 13.87
CA VAL A 416 6.07 16.40 13.59
C VAL A 416 5.04 15.28 13.55
N TRP A 417 5.33 14.20 12.82
CA TRP A 417 4.48 13.02 12.77
C TRP A 417 5.31 11.76 12.57
N ILE A 418 4.69 10.64 12.93
CA ILE A 418 5.24 9.29 12.80
C ILE A 418 4.17 8.45 12.08
N CYS A 419 4.59 7.73 11.07
CA CYS A 419 3.79 6.74 10.36
C CYS A 419 4.57 5.43 10.31
N GLY A 420 3.90 4.29 10.33
CA GLY A 420 4.56 2.99 10.24
C GLY A 420 4.60 2.21 11.54
N THR A 421 4.43 0.91 11.39
CA THR A 421 4.94 -0.15 12.27
C THR A 421 5.32 -1.33 11.39
N LYS A 422 6.05 -2.32 11.92
CA LYS A 422 6.36 -3.53 11.18
C LYS A 422 5.10 -4.26 10.69
N GLY A 423 5.02 -4.58 9.39
CA GLY A 423 3.96 -5.41 8.82
C GLY A 423 3.66 -5.13 7.35
N ARG A 424 2.52 -5.64 6.87
CA ARG A 424 2.14 -5.63 5.44
C ARG A 424 0.85 -4.86 5.13
N TYR A 425 0.18 -4.32 6.16
CA TYR A 425 -1.07 -3.58 6.01
C TYR A 425 -0.83 -2.10 5.66
N PHE A 426 -1.90 -1.32 5.50
CA PHE A 426 -1.80 0.13 5.29
C PHE A 426 -1.11 0.79 6.49
N ASN A 427 -0.26 1.79 6.25
CA ASN A 427 0.56 2.45 7.27
C ASN A 427 1.47 1.47 8.07
N GLN A 428 1.75 0.28 7.53
CA GLN A 428 2.76 -0.62 8.05
C GLN A 428 3.82 -0.85 6.99
N PHE A 429 5.07 -0.94 7.40
CA PHE A 429 6.20 -1.16 6.52
C PHE A 429 6.93 -2.44 6.93
N ASP A 430 7.61 -3.07 5.99
CA ASP A 430 8.58 -4.10 6.29
C ASP A 430 9.85 -3.74 5.52
N ILE A 431 10.82 -3.22 6.26
CA ILE A 431 12.05 -2.63 5.75
C ILE A 431 11.74 -1.44 4.81
N PRO A 432 11.19 -0.31 5.31
CA PRO A 432 11.09 0.90 4.49
C PRO A 432 12.50 1.38 4.14
N LEU A 433 12.73 1.67 2.86
CA LEU A 433 14.00 2.15 2.32
C LEU A 433 13.79 3.52 1.66
N GLY A 434 14.05 3.65 0.36
CA GLY A 434 13.98 4.91 -0.38
C GLY A 434 12.73 5.73 -0.09
N VAL A 435 12.95 7.02 0.10
CA VAL A 435 11.88 8.00 0.28
C VAL A 435 12.04 9.16 -0.70
N ALA A 436 10.95 9.58 -1.30
CA ALA A 436 10.89 10.75 -2.16
C ALA A 436 9.67 11.59 -1.83
N VAL A 437 9.74 12.89 -2.10
CA VAL A 437 8.63 13.82 -1.86
C VAL A 437 8.33 14.55 -3.15
N HIS A 438 7.07 14.52 -3.55
CA HIS A 438 6.57 15.27 -4.69
C HIS A 438 5.13 15.67 -4.46
N GLN A 439 4.83 16.94 -4.76
CA GLN A 439 3.47 17.46 -4.74
C GLN A 439 2.67 17.27 -3.43
N GLY A 440 3.34 17.39 -2.29
CA GLY A 440 2.69 17.18 -0.98
C GLY A 440 2.41 15.71 -0.65
N LEU A 441 3.00 14.79 -1.41
CA LEU A 441 2.97 13.36 -1.17
C LEU A 441 4.38 12.85 -0.87
N VAL A 442 4.45 11.86 0.02
CA VAL A 442 5.66 11.11 0.34
C VAL A 442 5.52 9.72 -0.27
N TYR A 443 6.49 9.32 -1.09
CA TYR A 443 6.58 8.00 -1.69
C TYR A 443 7.64 7.21 -0.95
N VAL A 444 7.28 6.01 -0.47
CA VAL A 444 8.14 5.17 0.35
C VAL A 444 8.26 3.80 -0.30
N CYS A 445 9.47 3.40 -0.62
CA CYS A 445 9.79 2.03 -1.02
C CYS A 445 9.68 1.09 0.19
N ASP A 446 8.67 0.23 0.17
CA ASP A 446 8.38 -0.75 1.21
C ASP A 446 8.96 -2.09 0.77
N PHE A 447 10.26 -2.27 1.04
CA PHE A 447 11.15 -3.21 0.34
C PHE A 447 10.67 -4.66 0.40
N GLU A 448 10.42 -5.21 1.59
CA GLU A 448 10.00 -6.61 1.76
C GLU A 448 8.54 -6.85 1.36
N ASN A 449 7.73 -5.79 1.34
CA ASN A 449 6.36 -5.84 0.86
C ASN A 449 6.23 -5.64 -0.65
N ASN A 450 7.33 -5.35 -1.35
CA ASN A 450 7.38 -5.25 -2.81
C ASN A 450 6.38 -4.24 -3.38
N ARG A 451 6.25 -3.10 -2.71
CA ARG A 451 5.32 -2.02 -3.08
C ARG A 451 5.94 -0.66 -2.78
N ILE A 452 5.32 0.37 -3.30
CA ILE A 452 5.54 1.76 -2.91
C ILE A 452 4.29 2.20 -2.17
N GLN A 453 4.42 2.75 -0.97
CA GLN A 453 3.31 3.41 -0.26
C GLN A 453 3.40 4.92 -0.44
N VAL A 454 2.24 5.56 -0.61
CA VAL A 454 2.09 6.99 -0.78
C VAL A 454 1.41 7.55 0.46
N LEU A 455 2.05 8.51 1.12
CA LEU A 455 1.54 9.18 2.32
C LEU A 455 1.29 10.66 2.04
N ASP A 456 0.40 11.25 2.80
CA ASP A 456 0.28 12.70 2.92
C ASP A 456 1.54 13.29 3.53
N ALA A 457 2.17 14.29 2.90
CA ALA A 457 3.36 14.92 3.47
C ALA A 457 3.03 15.79 4.71
N MET A 458 1.79 16.24 4.87
CA MET A 458 1.39 17.04 6.02
C MET A 458 0.97 16.16 7.20
N SER A 459 0.10 15.17 6.99
CA SER A 459 -0.45 14.33 8.06
C SER A 459 0.26 12.99 8.28
N GLY A 460 1.05 12.51 7.31
CA GLY A 460 1.62 11.15 7.33
C GLY A 460 0.62 10.04 7.04
N GLU A 461 -0.63 10.38 6.69
CA GLU A 461 -1.69 9.40 6.41
C GLU A 461 -1.51 8.71 5.06
N PHE A 462 -1.72 7.39 5.01
CA PHE A 462 -1.82 6.63 3.77
C PHE A 462 -2.81 7.23 2.76
N LYS A 463 -2.37 7.37 1.52
CA LYS A 463 -3.19 7.83 0.37
C LYS A 463 -3.36 6.76 -0.68
N ALA A 464 -2.28 6.08 -1.05
CA ALA A 464 -2.27 5.10 -2.11
C ALA A 464 -1.11 4.11 -1.97
N GLN A 465 -1.13 3.06 -2.78
CA GLN A 465 0.01 2.18 -2.96
C GLN A 465 0.16 1.79 -4.43
N PHE A 466 1.39 1.55 -4.85
CA PHE A 466 1.73 1.08 -6.18
C PHE A 466 2.52 -0.22 -6.13
N GLY A 467 2.26 -1.07 -7.11
CA GLY A 467 2.91 -2.36 -7.30
C GLY A 467 2.53 -3.46 -6.30
N ARG A 468 3.19 -4.60 -6.52
CA ARG A 468 3.09 -5.87 -5.79
C ARG A 468 4.29 -6.72 -6.17
N TYR A 469 4.54 -7.80 -5.44
CA TYR A 469 5.57 -8.78 -5.83
C TYR A 469 5.42 -9.26 -7.28
N GLY A 470 6.51 -9.24 -8.04
CA GLY A 470 6.60 -9.84 -9.37
C GLY A 470 7.65 -9.18 -10.26
N GLN A 471 7.71 -9.62 -11.52
CA GLN A 471 8.71 -9.19 -12.51
C GLN A 471 8.10 -8.39 -13.68
N SER A 472 6.77 -8.28 -13.73
CA SER A 472 6.09 -7.57 -14.82
C SER A 472 6.21 -6.04 -14.64
N LYS A 473 5.86 -5.30 -15.69
CA LYS A 473 5.74 -3.82 -15.64
C LYS A 473 4.84 -3.40 -14.48
N GLY A 474 5.32 -2.51 -13.61
CA GLY A 474 4.62 -1.99 -12.43
C GLY A 474 4.52 -2.99 -11.25
N GLN A 475 5.12 -4.18 -11.34
CA GLN A 475 5.37 -5.06 -10.20
C GLN A 475 6.79 -4.79 -9.67
N PHE A 476 7.08 -5.15 -8.42
CA PHE A 476 8.40 -4.98 -7.82
C PHE A 476 8.93 -6.28 -7.23
N TYR A 477 10.25 -6.38 -7.17
CA TYR A 477 10.92 -7.29 -6.24
C TYR A 477 12.08 -6.55 -5.59
N GLY A 478 11.90 -6.18 -4.32
CA GLY A 478 12.84 -5.33 -3.56
C GLY A 478 13.01 -3.93 -4.17
N PRO A 479 11.96 -3.11 -4.25
CA PRO A 479 12.11 -1.69 -4.60
C PRO A 479 12.98 -1.04 -3.51
N HIS A 480 14.15 -0.56 -3.87
CA HIS A 480 15.20 -0.20 -2.92
C HIS A 480 15.27 1.32 -2.72
N ASP A 481 15.34 2.07 -3.82
CA ASP A 481 15.39 3.53 -3.79
C ASP A 481 14.47 4.14 -4.86
N ILE A 482 14.10 5.39 -4.66
CA ILE A 482 13.15 6.15 -5.48
C ILE A 482 13.55 7.62 -5.57
N ASP A 483 13.47 8.18 -6.77
CA ASP A 483 13.58 9.61 -7.01
C ASP A 483 12.49 10.06 -8.01
N ILE A 484 12.37 11.37 -8.21
CA ILE A 484 11.33 12.01 -9.00
C ILE A 484 11.96 12.72 -10.19
N ASP A 485 11.54 12.36 -11.39
CA ASP A 485 11.99 13.02 -12.63
C ASP A 485 11.38 14.43 -12.79
N SER A 486 11.84 15.16 -13.80
CA SER A 486 11.37 16.52 -14.10
C SER A 486 9.90 16.59 -14.54
N ASN A 487 9.31 15.47 -14.95
CA ASN A 487 7.89 15.35 -15.29
C ASN A 487 7.04 14.94 -14.07
N GLY A 488 7.66 14.70 -12.91
CA GLY A 488 7.02 14.23 -11.69
C GLY A 488 6.87 12.71 -11.60
N ASN A 489 7.39 11.94 -12.55
CA ASN A 489 7.31 10.47 -12.53
C ASN A 489 8.25 9.87 -11.48
N LEU A 490 7.87 8.71 -10.97
CA LEU A 490 8.65 7.94 -9.99
C LEU A 490 9.68 7.10 -10.72
N VAL A 491 10.97 7.31 -10.44
CA VAL A 491 12.07 6.50 -10.96
C VAL A 491 12.56 5.60 -9.82
N VAL A 492 12.43 4.29 -9.99
CA VAL A 492 12.56 3.31 -8.90
C VAL A 492 13.65 2.30 -9.24
N ALA A 493 14.64 2.16 -8.36
CA ALA A 493 15.63 1.09 -8.42
C ALA A 493 15.08 -0.20 -7.80
N GLU A 494 15.09 -1.30 -8.54
CA GLU A 494 14.69 -2.63 -8.07
C GLU A 494 15.86 -3.58 -7.97
N CYS A 495 16.26 -3.86 -6.74
CA CYS A 495 17.45 -4.65 -6.45
C CYS A 495 17.34 -6.07 -7.02
N TRP A 496 16.23 -6.77 -6.79
CA TRP A 496 16.14 -8.20 -7.09
C TRP A 496 15.64 -8.52 -8.51
N ASN A 497 15.06 -7.53 -9.18
CA ASN A 497 14.70 -7.63 -10.59
C ASN A 497 15.77 -7.03 -11.52
N ASN A 498 16.90 -6.54 -10.98
CA ASN A 498 18.04 -6.05 -11.76
C ASN A 498 17.63 -4.97 -12.78
N ARG A 499 16.78 -4.03 -12.35
CA ARG A 499 16.22 -3.02 -13.25
C ARG A 499 15.92 -1.71 -12.55
N VAL A 500 15.67 -0.69 -13.37
CA VAL A 500 15.02 0.55 -12.99
C VAL A 500 13.67 0.61 -13.70
N GLN A 501 12.62 1.01 -12.98
CA GLN A 501 11.30 1.27 -13.55
C GLN A 501 10.94 2.75 -13.40
N VAL A 502 10.22 3.28 -14.38
CA VAL A 502 9.60 4.61 -14.30
C VAL A 502 8.09 4.44 -14.21
N LEU A 503 7.43 5.16 -13.32
CA LEU A 503 5.99 5.05 -13.08
C LEU A 503 5.35 6.44 -13.05
N SER A 504 4.11 6.56 -13.53
CA SER A 504 3.34 7.77 -13.28
C SER A 504 3.08 7.93 -11.78
N ASN A 505 3.32 9.14 -11.27
CA ASN A 505 3.01 9.51 -9.90
C ASN A 505 1.49 9.60 -9.62
N THR A 506 0.66 9.65 -10.66
CA THR A 506 -0.80 9.83 -10.54
C THR A 506 -1.54 8.53 -10.27
N ASP A 507 -1.17 7.44 -10.97
CA ASP A 507 -1.88 6.17 -10.91
C ASP A 507 -0.95 4.94 -10.76
N GLY A 508 0.38 5.16 -10.72
CA GLY A 508 1.37 4.10 -10.60
C GLY A 508 1.54 3.26 -11.88
N SER A 509 0.99 3.71 -13.01
CA SER A 509 1.16 3.03 -14.30
C SER A 509 2.62 3.06 -14.74
N HIS A 510 3.10 1.93 -15.28
CA HIS A 510 4.47 1.83 -15.76
C HIS A 510 4.67 2.63 -17.05
N LEU A 511 5.73 3.43 -17.07
CA LEU A 511 6.21 4.17 -18.22
C LEU A 511 7.44 3.47 -18.79
N ASP A 512 7.56 3.41 -20.11
CA ASP A 512 8.68 2.72 -20.74
C ASP A 512 10.00 3.45 -20.45
N PHE A 513 10.93 2.74 -19.82
CA PHE A 513 12.31 3.15 -19.62
C PHE A 513 13.20 2.03 -20.15
N ALA A 514 13.93 2.29 -21.22
CA ALA A 514 14.74 1.28 -21.89
C ALA A 514 16.18 1.41 -21.40
N ASN A 515 16.69 0.53 -20.52
CA ASN A 515 18.05 0.59 -19.94
C ASN A 515 19.22 0.43 -20.95
N GLY A 516 19.08 0.84 -22.20
CA GLY A 516 20.12 0.79 -23.23
C GLY A 516 20.59 -0.63 -23.57
N ASN A 517 19.84 -1.67 -23.23
CA ASN A 517 20.26 -3.08 -23.23
C ASN A 517 21.48 -3.38 -22.32
N VAL A 518 21.73 -2.53 -21.32
CA VAL A 518 22.73 -2.76 -20.29
C VAL A 518 22.09 -3.55 -19.17
N GLU A 519 22.75 -4.64 -18.77
CA GLU A 519 22.37 -5.41 -17.60
C GLU A 519 22.83 -4.64 -16.35
N ILE A 520 21.87 -4.24 -15.50
CA ILE A 520 22.14 -3.54 -14.24
C ILE A 520 22.06 -4.56 -13.11
N LEU A 521 23.10 -4.73 -12.29
CA LEU A 521 23.13 -5.74 -11.23
C LEU A 521 22.88 -5.15 -9.83
N HIS A 522 21.82 -5.61 -9.17
CA HIS A 522 21.41 -5.18 -7.83
C HIS A 522 21.42 -3.64 -7.66
N PRO A 523 20.62 -2.91 -8.47
CA PRO A 523 20.55 -1.46 -8.32
C PRO A 523 20.03 -1.10 -6.93
N ARG A 524 20.74 -0.19 -6.25
CA ARG A 524 20.38 0.24 -4.89
C ARG A 524 19.96 1.69 -4.83
N GLY A 525 20.79 2.61 -5.30
CA GLY A 525 20.49 4.03 -5.32
C GLY A 525 20.04 4.48 -6.69
N VAL A 526 19.13 5.44 -6.72
CA VAL A 526 18.72 6.12 -7.95
C VAL A 526 18.56 7.61 -7.68
N THR A 527 19.04 8.44 -8.61
CA THR A 527 18.79 9.88 -8.58
C THR A 527 18.62 10.41 -10.00
N VAL A 528 17.85 11.48 -10.16
CA VAL A 528 17.62 12.16 -11.42
C VAL A 528 18.28 13.53 -11.39
N ASP A 529 19.15 13.82 -12.36
CA ASP A 529 19.56 15.19 -12.65
C ASP A 529 18.41 15.88 -13.39
N ARG A 530 17.66 16.76 -12.73
CA ARG A 530 16.47 17.37 -13.34
C ARG A 530 16.79 18.41 -14.40
N THR A 531 18.03 18.88 -14.47
CA THR A 531 18.46 19.84 -15.50
C THR A 531 18.65 19.16 -16.85
N SER A 532 19.18 17.95 -16.84
CA SER A 532 19.43 17.15 -18.04
C SER A 532 18.35 16.09 -18.30
N GLY A 533 17.61 15.69 -17.27
CA GLY A 533 16.71 14.54 -17.28
C GLY A 533 17.43 13.19 -17.16
N ASN A 534 18.72 13.19 -16.87
CA ASN A 534 19.51 11.95 -16.79
C ASN A 534 19.20 11.19 -15.51
N VAL A 535 19.08 9.87 -15.62
CA VAL A 535 18.88 8.94 -14.51
C VAL A 535 20.21 8.31 -14.14
N ILE A 536 20.63 8.46 -12.88
CA ILE A 536 21.89 7.94 -12.35
C ILE A 536 21.57 6.81 -11.37
N VAL A 537 22.19 5.65 -11.56
CA VAL A 537 21.87 4.41 -10.84
C VAL A 537 23.14 3.79 -10.29
N SER A 538 23.15 3.43 -9.00
CA SER A 538 24.27 2.74 -8.37
C SER A 538 24.04 1.24 -8.27
N GLU A 539 25.08 0.47 -8.56
CA GLU A 539 25.13 -0.98 -8.38
C GLU A 539 25.94 -1.35 -7.14
N TYR A 540 25.30 -2.06 -6.22
CA TYR A 540 25.97 -2.48 -4.99
C TYR A 540 26.99 -3.59 -5.21
N SER A 541 26.68 -4.58 -6.06
CA SER A 541 27.53 -5.76 -6.24
C SER A 541 28.76 -5.53 -7.11
N THR A 542 28.77 -4.48 -7.92
CA THR A 542 29.82 -4.22 -8.91
C THR A 542 30.51 -2.88 -8.70
N HIS A 543 30.05 -2.07 -7.74
CA HIS A 543 30.61 -0.74 -7.41
C HIS A 543 30.52 0.26 -8.57
N LYS A 544 29.57 0.04 -9.50
CA LYS A 544 29.38 0.88 -10.69
C LYS A 544 28.29 1.90 -10.48
N ILE A 545 28.43 3.02 -11.16
CA ILE A 545 27.42 4.06 -11.30
C ILE A 545 27.14 4.24 -12.78
N HIS A 546 25.91 4.00 -13.19
CA HIS A 546 25.45 4.16 -14.56
C HIS A 546 24.68 5.46 -14.70
N THR A 547 24.96 6.22 -15.75
CA THR A 547 24.16 7.38 -16.15
C THR A 547 23.43 7.04 -17.44
N PHE A 548 22.11 7.13 -17.40
CA PHE A 548 21.22 6.94 -18.52
C PHE A 548 20.57 8.27 -18.91
N SER A 549 20.26 8.45 -20.19
CA SER A 549 19.39 9.54 -20.63
C SER A 549 17.98 9.36 -20.08
N SER A 550 17.13 10.39 -20.16
CA SER A 550 15.70 10.30 -19.84
C SER A 550 14.97 9.14 -20.57
N ASP A 551 15.40 8.84 -21.80
CA ASP A 551 14.83 7.76 -22.62
C ASP A 551 15.46 6.38 -22.32
N GLY A 552 16.36 6.31 -21.32
CA GLY A 552 17.02 5.12 -20.81
C GLY A 552 18.30 4.68 -21.54
N ASN A 553 18.75 5.39 -22.58
CA ASN A 553 20.01 5.05 -23.24
C ASN A 553 21.21 5.28 -22.31
N LEU A 554 22.14 4.32 -22.23
CA LEU A 554 23.36 4.48 -21.44
C LEU A 554 24.23 5.61 -22.02
N LEU A 555 24.54 6.60 -21.19
CA LEU A 555 25.43 7.72 -21.52
C LEU A 555 26.85 7.49 -21.01
N SER A 556 26.98 7.02 -19.77
CA SER A 556 28.27 6.69 -19.17
C SER A 556 28.14 5.64 -18.08
N THR A 557 29.23 4.92 -17.85
CA THR A 557 29.42 4.06 -16.68
C THR A 557 30.69 4.52 -16.00
N PHE A 558 30.58 4.77 -14.71
CA PHE A 558 31.70 5.06 -13.84
C PHE A 558 31.91 3.87 -12.91
N GLU A 559 33.11 3.31 -12.91
CA GLU A 559 33.52 2.32 -11.92
C GLU A 559 34.31 3.09 -10.87
N GLY A 560 33.80 3.11 -9.63
CA GLY A 560 34.57 3.66 -8.52
C GLY A 560 35.85 2.85 -8.27
N ASP A 561 36.69 3.31 -7.35
CA ASP A 561 37.75 2.45 -6.83
C ASP A 561 37.11 1.20 -6.21
N GLN A 562 37.77 0.04 -6.26
CA GLN A 562 37.27 -1.29 -5.81
C GLN A 562 36.82 -1.36 -4.32
N GLN A 563 36.85 -0.24 -3.62
CA GLN A 563 36.48 -0.04 -2.23
C GLN A 563 35.17 0.77 -2.08
N ASN A 564 34.57 1.30 -3.15
CA ASN A 564 33.39 2.16 -3.05
C ASN A 564 32.10 1.34 -2.99
N PHE A 565 31.25 1.53 -1.98
CA PHE A 565 29.91 0.91 -1.94
C PHE A 565 28.84 1.99 -2.18
N PRO A 566 28.57 2.36 -3.44
CA PRO A 566 27.65 3.45 -3.74
C PRO A 566 26.23 3.05 -3.33
N TYR A 567 25.68 3.77 -2.36
CA TYR A 567 24.34 3.57 -1.82
C TYR A 567 23.41 4.68 -2.32
N GLY A 568 22.79 5.45 -1.43
CA GLY A 568 22.02 6.63 -1.79
C GLY A 568 22.89 7.72 -2.44
N MET A 569 22.31 8.43 -3.39
CA MET A 569 22.99 9.46 -4.19
C MET A 569 22.09 10.68 -4.36
N CYS A 570 22.70 11.84 -4.56
CA CYS A 570 21.96 13.00 -5.04
C CYS A 570 22.83 13.90 -5.93
N VAL A 571 22.22 14.52 -6.92
CA VAL A 571 22.90 15.50 -7.79
C VAL A 571 22.75 16.90 -7.19
N ASN A 572 23.86 17.64 -7.12
CA ASN A 572 23.87 19.10 -6.99
C ASN A 572 23.81 19.71 -8.38
N GLU A 573 22.60 20.03 -8.81
CA GLU A 573 22.28 20.48 -10.16
C GLU A 573 22.98 21.80 -10.54
N TRP A 574 23.27 22.65 -9.56
CA TRP A 574 23.89 23.96 -9.81
C TRP A 574 25.40 23.89 -10.04
N ALA A 575 26.06 22.94 -9.38
CA ALA A 575 27.49 22.75 -9.51
C ALA A 575 27.86 21.62 -10.48
N GLY A 576 26.87 20.83 -10.92
CA GLY A 576 27.07 19.61 -11.70
C GLY A 576 27.86 18.57 -10.91
N GLU A 577 27.56 18.42 -9.62
CA GLU A 577 28.25 17.47 -8.75
C GLU A 577 27.35 16.29 -8.40
N LEU A 578 27.90 15.09 -8.33
CA LEU A 578 27.21 13.90 -7.82
C LEU A 578 27.74 13.56 -6.44
N PHE A 579 26.85 13.54 -5.44
CA PHE A 579 27.13 13.09 -4.08
C PHE A 579 26.75 11.63 -3.97
N VAL A 580 27.67 10.81 -3.48
CA VAL A 580 27.50 9.36 -3.37
C VAL A 580 27.81 8.94 -1.94
N ALA A 581 26.82 8.33 -1.27
CA ALA A 581 27.05 7.68 0.00
C ALA A 581 27.90 6.42 -0.20
N ASP A 582 29.11 6.42 0.37
CA ASP A 582 30.03 5.29 0.35
C ASP A 582 29.88 4.51 1.66
N TYR A 583 28.96 3.54 1.66
CA TYR A 583 28.52 2.85 2.87
C TYR A 583 29.67 2.14 3.61
N GLY A 584 30.61 1.53 2.86
CA GLY A 584 31.69 0.73 3.43
C GLY A 584 32.76 1.55 4.17
N TYR A 585 32.89 2.84 3.85
CA TYR A 585 33.94 3.71 4.39
C TYR A 585 33.41 4.90 5.18
N GLY A 586 32.09 5.07 5.26
CA GLY A 586 31.52 6.06 6.16
C GLY A 586 31.75 7.51 5.71
N ARG A 587 31.61 7.77 4.42
CA ARG A 587 31.88 9.07 3.81
C ARG A 587 30.90 9.37 2.68
N ILE A 588 30.80 10.65 2.33
CA ILE A 588 30.17 11.07 1.07
C ILE A 588 31.25 11.42 0.07
N GLN A 589 31.30 10.71 -1.05
CA GLN A 589 32.18 11.03 -2.18
C GLN A 589 31.49 12.04 -3.09
N ILE A 590 32.26 13.01 -3.59
CA ILE A 590 31.77 14.07 -4.47
C ILE A 590 32.50 13.96 -5.81
N TYR A 591 31.72 13.78 -6.86
CA TYR A 591 32.18 13.69 -8.24
C TYR A 591 31.72 14.89 -9.05
N LYS A 592 32.45 15.21 -10.13
CA LYS A 592 32.11 16.25 -11.10
C LYS A 592 32.26 15.76 -12.53
#